data_AF-A0A7W8DZI0-F1
#
_entry.id   AF-A0A7W8DZI0-F1
#
_cell.length_a   1.000
_cell.length_b   1.000
_cell.length_c   1.000
_cell.angle_alpha   90.00
_cell.angle_beta   90.00
_cell.angle_gamma   90.00
#
_symmetry.space_group_name_H-M   'P 1'
#
loop_
_entity.id
_entity.type
_entity.pdbx_description
1 polymer ?
#
loop_
_entity_poly.entity_id
_entity_poly.type
_entity_poly.pdbx_seq_one_letter_code
_entity_poly.pdbx_strand_id
1 'polypeptide(L)'
;MPQFKLDGKRRRLLQTALVTGFSDFTLIQLLKYNNLPTTRIATGADFEARVSSLIDVATEEGWLIKLCEAVAAEPDVRNDVRDDILSVQHWLERDPRSLTVVFSCLGTDNAWVQHFQRHLVGALQPCDSISTLARITQSKDNAPSIFRDIEDANIFVAFISRRYTDNPQTVAELLRGLKSLRGSAVEVEPRRTMLAVALDRDGRDWLHRKMAEIRTLDTERVIVSGFFDDTGRKPIASGTDLSDYIAPEIVNLGEKLRGYFDDPWKPEPVGKLPSPDLGEKVQDPPGIKVDRNPPRAANSIIVLGEPRNPSADDAVAATAELIKELSALKLPYDHWKDGWRKGIKPLDLLKSQPLFVRTIVDTKAASASNLLGRLSSELNVSFGFQFDDEGDKVRAVTDRPKVLWRPSGPDWTPALDGPLLFSNTDRPAEFAQWLAQQLGIDVPTSKAIVLYEDPANKGDTENSCRRLAVEESLRAAIGAGEPPIMPDSAPFGYEQMQEVINSIGKEPNKLTVIAVHDMRTKVDDQDDTLGHFRVIDSQIEDSLSRNHAGNAPLMRVAVLFRNWRLFPTLEFSSNSRVNKWQLLRIKKADDGSLVPDAANLERLRDYATKLRM
;
A
#
# COMPACT_ATOMS: atom_id res chain seq x y z
N MET A 1 10.25 -38.20 -11.35
CA MET A 1 10.20 -36.83 -11.91
C MET A 1 8.74 -36.42 -11.98
N PRO A 2 8.40 -35.11 -11.89
CA PRO A 2 7.09 -34.64 -12.32
C PRO A 2 6.91 -34.99 -13.80
N GLN A 3 5.79 -35.63 -14.16
CA GLN A 3 5.51 -35.99 -15.54
C GLN A 3 4.80 -34.83 -16.24
N PHE A 4 5.41 -34.31 -17.30
CA PHE A 4 4.74 -33.39 -18.21
C PHE A 4 3.51 -34.07 -18.81
N LYS A 5 2.33 -33.47 -18.62
CA LYS A 5 1.23 -33.71 -19.57
C LYS A 5 1.47 -32.82 -20.77
N LEU A 6 1.77 -33.44 -21.91
CA LEU A 6 1.97 -32.74 -23.17
C LEU A 6 0.70 -31.95 -23.53
N ASP A 7 0.80 -30.63 -23.66
CA ASP A 7 -0.39 -29.79 -23.86
C ASP A 7 -1.12 -30.13 -25.17
N GLY A 8 -2.41 -29.82 -25.27
CA GLY A 8 -3.24 -30.19 -26.42
C GLY A 8 -2.79 -29.61 -27.77
N LYS A 9 -1.95 -28.57 -27.78
CA LYS A 9 -1.33 -27.96 -28.96
C LYS A 9 -0.01 -28.67 -29.30
N ARG A 10 0.86 -28.93 -28.33
CA ARG A 10 2.12 -29.67 -28.48
C ARG A 10 1.88 -31.14 -28.83
N ARG A 11 0.86 -31.78 -28.26
CA ARG A 11 0.41 -33.14 -28.63
C ARG A 11 -0.04 -33.21 -30.08
N ARG A 12 -0.83 -32.23 -30.55
CA ARG A 12 -1.22 -32.13 -31.96
C ARG A 12 -0.03 -31.86 -32.87
N LEU A 13 0.89 -30.97 -32.49
CA LEU A 13 2.09 -30.68 -33.27
C LEU A 13 2.95 -31.95 -33.45
N LEU A 14 3.24 -32.66 -32.37
CA LEU A 14 3.99 -33.92 -32.42
C LEU A 14 3.24 -35.02 -33.20
N GLN A 15 1.92 -35.14 -33.01
CA GLN A 15 1.08 -36.09 -33.77
C GLN A 15 1.12 -35.80 -35.28
N THR A 16 0.93 -34.54 -35.69
CA THR A 16 1.01 -34.13 -37.10
C THR A 16 2.41 -34.33 -37.67
N ALA A 17 3.47 -33.97 -36.92
CA ALA A 17 4.85 -34.17 -37.34
C ALA A 17 5.18 -35.67 -37.54
N LEU A 18 4.79 -36.53 -36.59
CA LEU A 18 5.00 -37.98 -36.69
C LEU A 18 4.19 -38.62 -37.83
N VAL A 19 2.91 -38.26 -38.00
CA VAL A 19 2.06 -38.78 -39.10
C VAL A 19 2.54 -38.28 -40.47
N THR A 20 3.13 -37.09 -40.56
CA THR A 20 3.63 -36.52 -41.83
C THR A 20 5.05 -36.97 -42.17
N GLY A 21 5.89 -37.20 -41.16
CA GLY A 21 7.30 -37.57 -41.32
C GLY A 21 7.58 -39.06 -41.50
N PHE A 22 6.72 -39.93 -40.99
CA PHE A 22 7.01 -41.36 -40.89
C PHE A 22 5.90 -42.22 -41.49
N SER A 23 6.30 -43.36 -42.06
CA SER A 23 5.39 -44.49 -42.25
C SER A 23 5.30 -45.32 -40.97
N ASP A 24 4.19 -46.04 -40.81
CA ASP A 24 3.99 -47.06 -39.76
C ASP A 24 5.18 -48.03 -39.63
N PHE A 25 5.67 -48.53 -40.77
CA PHE A 25 6.85 -49.40 -40.79
C PHE A 25 8.12 -48.68 -40.33
N THR A 26 8.39 -47.48 -40.85
CA THR A 26 9.58 -46.69 -40.48
C THR A 26 9.60 -46.40 -38.98
N LEU A 27 8.48 -45.94 -38.43
CA LEU A 27 8.35 -45.60 -37.01
C LEU A 27 8.54 -46.84 -36.11
N ILE A 28 7.96 -47.99 -36.48
CA ILE A 28 8.15 -49.24 -35.73
C ILE A 28 9.60 -49.74 -35.77
N GLN A 29 10.32 -49.55 -36.88
CA GLN A 29 11.75 -49.91 -36.95
C GLN A 29 12.61 -48.95 -36.12
N LEU A 30 12.33 -47.64 -36.18
CA LEU A 30 13.02 -46.61 -35.40
C LEU A 30 12.86 -46.84 -33.89
N LEU A 31 11.65 -47.15 -33.41
CA LEU A 31 11.39 -47.51 -32.01
C LEU A 31 12.25 -48.70 -31.58
N LYS A 32 12.30 -49.77 -32.39
CA LYS A 32 13.10 -50.97 -32.11
C LYS A 32 14.60 -50.70 -32.10
N TYR A 33 15.10 -49.95 -33.09
CA TYR A 33 16.53 -49.61 -33.21
C TYR A 33 17.02 -48.81 -31.99
N ASN A 34 16.20 -47.89 -31.51
CA ASN A 34 16.49 -47.07 -30.32
C ASN A 34 16.10 -47.75 -28.99
N ASN A 35 15.72 -49.03 -29.00
CA ASN A 35 15.28 -49.82 -27.84
C ASN A 35 14.14 -49.18 -27.03
N LEU A 36 13.24 -48.45 -27.71
CA LEU A 36 12.09 -47.79 -27.08
C LEU A 36 10.92 -48.79 -26.88
N PRO A 37 10.14 -48.69 -25.78
CA PRO A 37 9.03 -49.59 -25.52
C PRO A 37 7.95 -49.57 -26.62
N THR A 38 7.62 -50.74 -27.17
CA THR A 38 6.47 -50.92 -28.07
C THR A 38 5.30 -51.66 -27.41
N THR A 39 5.43 -52.03 -26.14
CA THR A 39 4.36 -52.61 -25.33
C THR A 39 3.30 -51.55 -25.02
N ARG A 40 2.03 -51.96 -24.88
CA ARG A 40 0.86 -51.10 -24.57
C ARG A 40 0.45 -50.09 -25.65
N ILE A 41 1.29 -49.79 -26.63
CA ILE A 41 0.88 -49.05 -27.83
C ILE A 41 -0.22 -49.84 -28.56
N ALA A 42 -1.27 -49.14 -29.02
CA ALA A 42 -2.36 -49.74 -29.78
C ALA A 42 -1.86 -50.46 -31.05
N THR A 43 -2.54 -51.55 -31.43
CA THR A 43 -2.20 -52.40 -32.59
C THR A 43 -3.30 -52.42 -33.66
N GLY A 44 -4.19 -51.43 -33.66
CA GLY A 44 -5.24 -51.27 -34.68
C GLY A 44 -4.69 -50.88 -36.05
N ALA A 45 -5.51 -50.96 -37.10
CA ALA A 45 -5.06 -50.64 -38.47
C ALA A 45 -4.76 -49.14 -38.69
N ASP A 46 -5.50 -48.26 -38.02
CA ASP A 46 -5.32 -46.80 -38.10
C ASP A 46 -3.93 -46.39 -37.59
N PHE A 47 -3.18 -45.65 -38.40
CA PHE A 47 -1.85 -45.15 -38.04
C PHE A 47 -1.92 -43.90 -37.15
N GLU A 48 -2.91 -43.02 -37.31
CA GLU A 48 -3.03 -41.80 -36.51
C GLU A 48 -3.45 -42.13 -35.07
N ALA A 49 -4.38 -43.07 -34.88
CA ALA A 49 -4.69 -43.61 -33.55
C ALA A 49 -3.47 -44.27 -32.87
N ARG A 50 -2.58 -44.91 -33.66
CA ARG A 50 -1.35 -45.51 -33.14
C ARG A 50 -0.28 -44.48 -32.79
N VAL A 51 -0.12 -43.42 -33.57
CA VAL A 51 0.74 -42.29 -33.22
C VAL A 51 0.21 -41.58 -31.96
N SER A 52 -1.10 -41.39 -31.83
CA SER A 52 -1.72 -40.91 -30.59
C SER A 52 -1.37 -41.81 -29.40
N SER A 53 -1.62 -43.12 -29.51
CA SER A 53 -1.33 -44.09 -28.45
C SER A 53 0.16 -44.17 -28.09
N LEU A 54 1.07 -44.03 -29.07
CA LEU A 54 2.52 -43.94 -28.87
C LEU A 54 2.88 -42.70 -28.03
N ILE A 55 2.35 -41.53 -28.38
CA ILE A 55 2.60 -40.29 -27.62
C ILE A 55 2.06 -40.41 -26.20
N ASP A 56 0.85 -40.95 -26.03
CA ASP A 56 0.22 -41.08 -24.72
C ASP A 56 1.00 -42.07 -23.82
N VAL A 57 1.37 -43.26 -24.32
CA VAL A 57 2.20 -44.24 -23.59
C VAL A 57 3.59 -43.68 -23.29
N ALA A 58 4.25 -43.01 -24.24
CA ALA A 58 5.57 -42.40 -24.01
C ALA A 58 5.52 -41.25 -22.98
N THR A 59 4.37 -40.60 -22.83
CA THR A 59 4.10 -39.62 -21.78
C THR A 59 3.91 -40.31 -20.42
N GLU A 60 3.02 -41.30 -20.33
CA GLU A 60 2.71 -42.04 -19.10
C GLU A 60 3.88 -42.84 -18.54
N GLU A 61 4.74 -43.38 -19.40
CA GLU A 61 5.94 -44.13 -19.02
C GLU A 61 7.22 -43.25 -18.99
N GLY A 62 7.10 -41.95 -19.26
CA GLY A 62 8.17 -40.97 -19.04
C GLY A 62 9.37 -41.04 -19.99
N TRP A 63 9.19 -41.54 -21.22
CA TRP A 63 10.25 -41.65 -22.24
C TRP A 63 10.03 -40.78 -23.49
N LEU A 64 9.02 -39.90 -23.49
CA LEU A 64 8.68 -39.02 -24.62
C LEU A 64 9.84 -38.17 -25.16
N ILE A 65 10.74 -37.67 -24.31
CA ILE A 65 11.94 -36.93 -24.77
C ILE A 65 12.80 -37.83 -25.68
N LYS A 66 13.02 -39.09 -25.30
CA LYS A 66 13.79 -40.05 -26.09
C LYS A 66 13.10 -40.45 -27.40
N LEU A 67 11.77 -40.41 -27.43
CA LEU A 67 11.03 -40.53 -28.69
C LEU A 67 11.38 -39.35 -29.60
N CYS A 68 11.29 -38.11 -29.09
CA CYS A 68 11.62 -36.91 -29.85
C CYS A 68 13.10 -36.87 -30.32
N GLU A 69 14.05 -37.24 -29.46
CA GLU A 69 15.47 -37.41 -29.82
C GLU A 69 15.63 -38.37 -31.00
N ALA A 70 15.04 -39.57 -30.90
CA ALA A 70 15.17 -40.62 -31.90
C ALA A 70 14.53 -40.23 -33.26
N VAL A 71 13.36 -39.58 -33.24
CA VAL A 71 12.66 -39.14 -34.47
C VAL A 71 13.20 -37.84 -35.06
N ALA A 72 13.90 -36.99 -34.29
CA ALA A 72 14.64 -35.85 -34.83
C ALA A 72 15.97 -36.28 -35.48
N ALA A 73 16.63 -37.31 -34.92
CA ALA A 73 17.91 -37.84 -35.38
C ALA A 73 17.82 -38.68 -36.67
N GLU A 74 16.64 -39.16 -37.04
CA GLU A 74 16.43 -39.94 -38.28
C GLU A 74 16.83 -39.09 -39.52
N PRO A 75 17.75 -39.56 -40.39
CA PRO A 75 18.31 -38.73 -41.47
C PRO A 75 17.27 -38.23 -42.48
N ASP A 76 16.36 -39.11 -42.91
CA ASP A 76 15.43 -38.86 -44.02
C ASP A 76 14.24 -37.96 -43.65
N VAL A 77 14.14 -37.52 -42.39
CA VAL A 77 13.11 -36.58 -41.92
C VAL A 77 13.34 -35.19 -42.51
N ARG A 78 12.28 -34.63 -43.10
CA ARG A 78 12.26 -33.26 -43.64
C ARG A 78 12.58 -32.23 -42.55
N ASN A 79 13.31 -31.18 -42.90
CA ASN A 79 13.70 -30.14 -41.94
C ASN A 79 12.52 -29.48 -41.22
N ASP A 80 11.40 -29.22 -41.90
CA ASP A 80 10.23 -28.61 -41.26
C ASP A 80 9.56 -29.53 -40.23
N VAL A 81 9.52 -30.84 -40.52
CA VAL A 81 9.06 -31.86 -39.58
C VAL A 81 10.05 -32.04 -38.42
N ARG A 82 11.36 -31.98 -38.69
CA ARG A 82 12.42 -32.02 -37.67
C ARG A 82 12.36 -30.79 -36.75
N ASP A 83 12.12 -29.60 -37.29
CA ASP A 83 11.98 -28.35 -36.53
C ASP A 83 10.74 -28.39 -35.60
N ASP A 84 9.61 -28.94 -36.06
CA ASP A 84 8.42 -29.13 -35.22
C ASP A 84 8.66 -30.17 -34.09
N ILE A 85 9.37 -31.27 -34.39
CA ILE A 85 9.77 -32.27 -33.37
C ILE A 85 10.73 -31.64 -32.36
N LEU A 86 11.77 -30.93 -32.80
CA LEU A 86 12.71 -30.23 -31.92
C LEU A 86 12.01 -29.12 -31.10
N SER A 87 10.98 -28.47 -31.65
CA SER A 87 10.14 -27.52 -30.89
C SER A 87 9.35 -28.18 -29.77
N VAL A 88 9.00 -29.47 -29.89
CA VAL A 88 8.38 -30.25 -28.82
C VAL A 88 9.40 -30.86 -27.87
N GLN A 89 10.55 -31.34 -28.37
CA GLN A 89 11.67 -31.80 -27.53
C GLN A 89 12.14 -30.70 -26.59
N HIS A 90 12.49 -29.53 -27.15
CA HIS A 90 12.93 -28.36 -26.39
C HIS A 90 11.82 -27.76 -25.50
N TRP A 91 10.54 -28.14 -25.70
CA TRP A 91 9.47 -27.83 -24.74
C TRP A 91 9.45 -28.80 -23.56
N LEU A 92 9.70 -30.10 -23.80
CA LEU A 92 9.78 -31.15 -22.78
C LEU A 92 11.07 -31.09 -21.93
N GLU A 93 12.15 -30.55 -22.50
CA GLU A 93 13.46 -30.38 -21.82
C GLU A 93 13.53 -29.15 -20.92
N ARG A 94 12.54 -28.25 -20.98
CA ARG A 94 12.43 -27.12 -20.04
C ARG A 94 12.22 -27.66 -18.63
N ASP A 95 12.50 -26.83 -17.62
CA ASP A 95 11.92 -27.09 -16.31
C ASP A 95 10.38 -26.98 -16.44
N PRO A 96 9.58 -27.91 -15.87
CA PRO A 96 8.11 -27.79 -15.86
C PRO A 96 7.60 -26.52 -15.15
N ARG A 97 8.47 -25.85 -14.38
CA ARG A 97 8.24 -24.55 -13.74
C ARG A 97 8.73 -23.36 -14.58
N SER A 98 9.20 -23.60 -15.82
CA SER A 98 9.77 -22.56 -16.69
C SER A 98 8.70 -21.64 -17.24
N LEU A 99 8.80 -20.35 -16.94
CA LEU A 99 7.85 -19.34 -17.38
C LEU A 99 8.25 -18.74 -18.73
N THR A 100 7.33 -18.67 -19.69
CA THR A 100 7.54 -17.94 -20.95
C THR A 100 7.15 -16.47 -20.76
N VAL A 101 8.12 -15.56 -20.89
CA VAL A 101 7.98 -14.11 -20.71
C VAL A 101 8.15 -13.40 -22.04
N VAL A 102 7.17 -12.61 -22.46
CA VAL A 102 7.22 -11.84 -23.73
C VAL A 102 7.21 -10.35 -23.44
N PHE A 103 8.26 -9.63 -23.86
CA PHE A 103 8.43 -8.19 -23.72
C PHE A 103 8.07 -7.46 -25.01
N SER A 104 7.05 -6.60 -24.96
CA SER A 104 6.64 -5.67 -26.02
C SER A 104 7.01 -4.23 -25.67
N CYS A 105 7.67 -3.52 -26.59
CA CYS A 105 8.13 -2.14 -26.40
C CYS A 105 8.24 -1.39 -27.73
N LEU A 106 8.41 -0.07 -27.65
CA LEU A 106 8.87 0.72 -28.79
C LEU A 106 10.41 0.80 -28.79
N GLY A 107 11.03 0.98 -29.97
CA GLY A 107 12.49 1.02 -30.11
C GLY A 107 13.19 2.12 -29.30
N THR A 108 12.52 3.23 -28.96
CA THR A 108 13.08 4.27 -28.09
C THR A 108 13.13 3.88 -26.61
N ASP A 109 12.40 2.83 -26.25
CA ASP A 109 12.11 2.45 -24.86
C ASP A 109 12.84 1.15 -24.49
N ASN A 110 13.61 0.58 -25.44
CA ASN A 110 14.35 -0.69 -25.33
C ASN A 110 15.36 -0.75 -24.16
N ALA A 111 15.82 0.39 -23.64
CA ALA A 111 16.63 0.42 -22.43
C ALA A 111 15.87 -0.20 -21.23
N TRP A 112 14.57 0.06 -21.10
CA TRP A 112 13.73 -0.55 -20.06
C TRP A 112 13.61 -2.06 -20.22
N VAL A 113 13.51 -2.56 -21.46
CA VAL A 113 13.55 -4.01 -21.73
C VAL A 113 14.86 -4.60 -21.23
N GLN A 114 16.01 -3.95 -21.45
CA GLN A 114 17.31 -4.44 -20.99
C GLN A 114 17.42 -4.46 -19.45
N HIS A 115 16.87 -3.48 -18.74
CA HIS A 115 16.81 -3.52 -17.27
C HIS A 115 15.88 -4.64 -16.78
N PHE A 116 14.68 -4.78 -17.33
CA PHE A 116 13.76 -5.87 -16.94
C PHE A 116 14.30 -7.26 -17.32
N GLN A 117 14.99 -7.41 -18.45
CA GLN A 117 15.69 -8.64 -18.81
C GLN A 117 16.88 -8.96 -17.90
N ARG A 118 17.47 -7.97 -17.22
CA ARG A 118 18.52 -8.21 -16.21
C ARG A 118 17.94 -8.58 -14.85
N HIS A 119 16.85 -7.94 -14.43
CA HIS A 119 16.37 -8.00 -13.05
C HIS A 119 15.10 -8.88 -12.88
N LEU A 120 14.10 -8.76 -13.77
CA LEU A 120 12.86 -9.54 -13.70
C LEU A 120 13.12 -11.01 -14.07
N VAL A 121 13.84 -11.24 -15.17
CA VAL A 121 14.17 -12.59 -15.69
C VAL A 121 15.05 -13.37 -14.71
N GLY A 122 15.85 -12.70 -13.88
CA GLY A 122 16.60 -13.33 -12.79
C GLY A 122 15.69 -13.86 -11.68
N ALA A 123 14.74 -13.03 -11.22
CA ALA A 123 13.80 -13.38 -10.15
C ALA A 123 12.72 -14.39 -10.59
N LEU A 124 12.44 -14.46 -11.89
CA LEU A 124 11.48 -15.41 -12.49
C LEU A 124 12.06 -16.79 -12.80
N GLN A 125 13.36 -17.04 -12.61
CA GLN A 125 13.98 -18.31 -13.01
C GLN A 125 13.32 -19.54 -12.34
N PRO A 126 13.18 -20.67 -13.07
CA PRO A 126 13.46 -20.85 -14.50
C PRO A 126 12.47 -20.07 -15.37
N CYS A 127 12.96 -19.38 -16.40
CA CYS A 127 12.10 -18.71 -17.39
C CYS A 127 12.83 -18.37 -18.71
N ASP A 128 12.09 -18.42 -19.81
CA ASP A 128 12.51 -18.00 -21.15
C ASP A 128 12.01 -16.57 -21.46
N SER A 129 12.87 -15.70 -21.98
CA SER A 129 12.50 -14.34 -22.37
C SER A 129 12.51 -14.11 -23.89
N ILE A 130 11.42 -13.57 -24.43
CA ILE A 130 11.28 -13.17 -25.84
C ILE A 130 11.09 -11.65 -25.91
N SER A 131 11.77 -10.96 -26.83
CA SER A 131 11.53 -9.55 -27.15
C SER A 131 10.86 -9.43 -28.51
N THR A 132 9.69 -8.78 -28.59
CA THR A 132 8.98 -8.62 -29.86
C THR A 132 9.79 -7.71 -30.79
N LEU A 133 10.32 -6.60 -30.28
CA LEU A 133 11.22 -5.68 -30.99
C LEU A 133 12.41 -6.40 -31.66
N ALA A 134 13.05 -7.33 -30.95
CA ALA A 134 14.15 -8.11 -31.50
C ALA A 134 13.71 -9.00 -32.68
N ARG A 135 12.57 -9.70 -32.55
CA ARG A 135 12.01 -10.53 -33.64
C ARG A 135 11.57 -9.69 -34.86
N ILE A 136 11.00 -8.50 -34.65
CA ILE A 136 10.62 -7.57 -35.72
C ILE A 136 11.85 -7.06 -36.48
N THR A 137 12.94 -6.81 -35.76
CA THR A 137 14.21 -6.34 -36.33
C THR A 137 14.92 -7.44 -37.13
N GLN A 138 14.71 -8.71 -36.76
CA GLN A 138 15.21 -9.87 -37.52
C GLN A 138 14.42 -10.12 -38.81
N SER A 139 13.08 -10.07 -38.78
CA SER A 139 12.23 -10.05 -39.97
C SER A 139 10.84 -9.49 -39.68
N LYS A 140 10.25 -8.81 -40.67
CA LYS A 140 8.85 -8.36 -40.65
C LYS A 140 7.86 -9.52 -40.76
N ASP A 141 8.28 -10.63 -41.37
CA ASP A 141 7.46 -11.84 -41.52
C ASP A 141 7.23 -12.58 -40.19
N ASN A 142 7.92 -12.16 -39.11
CA ASN A 142 7.71 -12.67 -37.75
C ASN A 142 6.44 -12.14 -37.06
N ALA A 143 5.67 -11.21 -37.66
CA ALA A 143 4.45 -10.71 -37.01
C ALA A 143 3.44 -11.82 -36.60
N PRO A 144 3.19 -12.88 -37.40
CA PRO A 144 2.31 -13.99 -36.99
C PRO A 144 2.91 -14.91 -35.92
N SER A 145 4.24 -15.03 -35.82
CA SER A 145 4.90 -15.78 -34.75
C SER A 145 4.92 -14.98 -33.45
N ILE A 146 5.15 -13.66 -33.50
CA ILE A 146 5.05 -12.76 -32.34
C ILE A 146 3.67 -12.81 -31.70
N PHE A 147 2.59 -12.73 -32.48
CA PHE A 147 1.24 -12.87 -31.91
C PHE A 147 0.97 -14.26 -31.32
N ARG A 148 1.64 -15.31 -31.82
CA ARG A 148 1.60 -16.67 -31.25
C ARG A 148 2.37 -16.74 -29.94
N ASP A 149 3.55 -16.11 -29.85
CA ASP A 149 4.33 -16.01 -28.61
C ASP A 149 3.50 -15.32 -27.51
N ILE A 150 2.84 -14.19 -27.83
CA ILE A 150 1.96 -13.44 -26.91
C ILE A 150 0.71 -14.25 -26.51
N GLU A 151 0.21 -15.13 -27.38
CA GLU A 151 -0.90 -16.03 -27.08
C GLU A 151 -0.49 -17.31 -26.32
N ASP A 152 0.80 -17.64 -26.27
CA ASP A 152 1.35 -18.80 -25.54
C ASP A 152 2.04 -18.42 -24.22
N ALA A 153 2.39 -17.13 -24.03
CA ALA A 153 3.12 -16.63 -22.87
C ALA A 153 2.42 -16.86 -21.52
N ASN A 154 3.23 -17.13 -20.49
CA ASN A 154 2.80 -17.06 -19.09
C ASN A 154 2.72 -15.59 -18.62
N ILE A 155 3.71 -14.78 -18.99
CA ILE A 155 3.81 -13.37 -18.60
C ILE A 155 3.99 -12.51 -19.85
N PHE A 156 3.05 -11.62 -20.12
CA PHE A 156 3.18 -10.60 -21.17
C PHE A 156 3.49 -9.24 -20.55
N VAL A 157 4.65 -8.67 -20.88
CA VAL A 157 5.15 -7.39 -20.35
C VAL A 157 5.10 -6.32 -21.44
N ALA A 158 4.40 -5.21 -21.19
CA ALA A 158 4.23 -4.12 -22.14
C ALA A 158 4.77 -2.79 -21.59
N PHE A 159 5.68 -2.14 -22.30
CA PHE A 159 6.28 -0.85 -21.92
C PHE A 159 5.52 0.33 -22.54
N ILE A 160 4.55 0.86 -21.79
CA ILE A 160 3.54 1.80 -22.29
C ILE A 160 3.99 3.25 -22.03
N SER A 161 4.74 3.81 -22.97
CA SER A 161 4.86 5.25 -23.16
C SER A 161 3.74 5.80 -24.06
N ARG A 162 3.56 7.11 -24.10
CA ARG A 162 2.73 7.79 -25.11
C ARG A 162 3.03 7.30 -26.53
N ARG A 163 4.31 7.12 -26.88
CA ARG A 163 4.75 6.62 -28.18
C ARG A 163 4.33 5.18 -28.46
N TYR A 164 4.30 4.32 -27.44
CA TYR A 164 3.74 2.98 -27.52
C TYR A 164 2.25 3.02 -27.87
N THR A 165 1.49 4.00 -27.34
CA THR A 165 0.06 4.18 -27.61
C THR A 165 -0.25 4.79 -28.99
N ASP A 166 0.69 5.57 -29.54
CA ASP A 166 0.59 6.16 -30.89
C ASP A 166 0.95 5.15 -32.02
N ASN A 167 1.60 4.02 -31.70
CA ASN A 167 2.04 3.02 -32.69
C ASN A 167 1.02 1.86 -32.83
N PRO A 168 0.45 1.62 -34.03
CA PRO A 168 -0.55 0.58 -34.25
C PRO A 168 -0.10 -0.85 -33.93
N GLN A 169 1.19 -1.16 -34.08
CA GLN A 169 1.70 -2.52 -33.84
C GLN A 169 1.78 -2.83 -32.34
N THR A 170 2.34 -1.94 -31.53
CA THR A 170 2.43 -2.11 -30.08
C THR A 170 1.04 -2.11 -29.44
N VAL A 171 0.09 -1.33 -29.97
CA VAL A 171 -1.33 -1.42 -29.60
C VAL A 171 -1.94 -2.76 -29.99
N ALA A 172 -1.62 -3.33 -31.15
CA ALA A 172 -2.10 -4.66 -31.55
C ALA A 172 -1.51 -5.78 -30.68
N GLU A 173 -0.22 -5.72 -30.34
CA GLU A 173 0.45 -6.64 -29.40
C GLU A 173 -0.21 -6.59 -28.02
N LEU A 174 -0.46 -5.39 -27.50
CA LEU A 174 -1.16 -5.16 -26.23
C LEU A 174 -2.58 -5.76 -26.23
N LEU A 175 -3.36 -5.49 -27.28
CA LEU A 175 -4.73 -6.02 -27.42
C LEU A 175 -4.72 -7.55 -27.63
N ARG A 176 -3.63 -8.14 -28.14
CA ARG A 176 -3.45 -9.59 -28.21
C ARG A 176 -3.23 -10.18 -26.82
N GLY A 177 -2.36 -9.58 -26.00
CA GLY A 177 -2.16 -9.96 -24.59
C GLY A 177 -3.45 -9.84 -23.76
N LEU A 178 -4.13 -8.69 -23.82
CA LEU A 178 -5.43 -8.48 -23.16
C LEU A 178 -6.55 -9.40 -23.68
N LYS A 179 -6.37 -10.05 -24.83
CA LYS A 179 -7.26 -11.11 -25.32
C LYS A 179 -6.83 -12.49 -24.83
N SER A 180 -5.53 -12.79 -24.75
CA SER A 180 -5.02 -14.10 -24.33
C SER A 180 -5.25 -14.42 -22.85
N LEU A 181 -5.60 -13.41 -22.03
CA LEU A 181 -6.11 -13.54 -20.66
C LEU A 181 -7.58 -13.99 -20.53
N ARG A 182 -8.38 -13.92 -21.61
CA ARG A 182 -9.83 -14.21 -21.54
C ARG A 182 -10.10 -15.72 -21.57
N GLY A 183 -10.33 -16.32 -20.41
CA GLY A 183 -10.69 -17.73 -20.24
C GLY A 183 -11.62 -17.97 -19.06
N SER A 184 -12.21 -19.16 -18.97
CA SER A 184 -13.13 -19.53 -17.90
C SER A 184 -12.46 -19.50 -16.51
N ALA A 185 -13.26 -19.29 -15.46
CA ALA A 185 -12.82 -19.19 -14.06
C ALA A 185 -12.49 -20.57 -13.41
N VAL A 186 -12.01 -21.54 -14.20
CA VAL A 186 -11.69 -22.91 -13.76
C VAL A 186 -10.41 -23.38 -14.46
N GLU A 187 -9.32 -23.46 -13.69
CA GLU A 187 -8.18 -24.40 -13.84
C GLU A 187 -7.62 -24.67 -15.26
N VAL A 188 -7.63 -23.70 -16.17
CA VAL A 188 -6.91 -23.82 -17.45
C VAL A 188 -5.43 -23.49 -17.23
N GLU A 189 -4.59 -24.53 -17.19
CA GLU A 189 -3.16 -24.40 -17.42
C GLU A 189 -2.87 -24.11 -18.91
N PRO A 190 -1.82 -23.33 -19.24
CA PRO A 190 -0.96 -22.58 -18.31
C PRO A 190 -1.64 -21.33 -17.76
N ARG A 191 -1.29 -20.94 -16.52
CA ARG A 191 -1.63 -19.62 -15.95
C ARG A 191 -1.05 -18.49 -16.82
N ARG A 192 -1.72 -17.32 -16.81
CA ARG A 192 -1.42 -16.17 -17.67
C ARG A 192 -1.65 -14.87 -16.94
N THR A 193 -0.65 -13.99 -16.96
CA THR A 193 -0.68 -12.66 -16.33
C THR A 193 -0.07 -11.63 -17.28
N MET A 194 -0.57 -10.39 -17.23
CA MET A 194 -0.01 -9.26 -17.94
C MET A 194 0.60 -8.26 -16.96
N LEU A 195 1.76 -7.72 -17.30
CA LEU A 195 2.42 -6.62 -16.60
C LEU A 195 2.51 -5.41 -17.53
N ALA A 196 1.75 -4.37 -17.23
CA ALA A 196 1.80 -3.09 -17.93
C ALA A 196 2.73 -2.12 -17.20
N VAL A 197 3.88 -1.85 -17.80
CA VAL A 197 4.91 -0.92 -17.30
C VAL A 197 4.68 0.44 -17.94
N ALA A 198 3.96 1.33 -17.26
CA ALA A 198 3.70 2.68 -17.75
C ALA A 198 4.96 3.57 -17.59
N LEU A 199 5.39 4.19 -18.69
CA LEU A 199 6.61 5.00 -18.75
C LEU A 199 6.33 6.52 -18.80
N ASP A 200 5.06 6.92 -18.88
CA ASP A 200 4.58 8.28 -18.67
C ASP A 200 3.09 8.28 -18.26
N ARG A 201 2.58 9.43 -17.80
CA ARG A 201 1.18 9.61 -17.36
C ARG A 201 0.19 9.44 -18.52
N ASP A 202 0.54 9.94 -19.71
CA ASP A 202 -0.30 9.81 -20.92
C ASP A 202 -0.57 8.33 -21.25
N GLY A 203 0.46 7.49 -21.21
CA GLY A 203 0.39 6.04 -21.41
C GLY A 203 -0.40 5.32 -20.32
N ARG A 204 -0.22 5.71 -19.04
CA ARG A 204 -1.01 5.19 -17.91
C ARG A 204 -2.50 5.52 -18.06
N ASP A 205 -2.84 6.76 -18.35
CA ASP A 205 -4.22 7.23 -18.47
C ASP A 205 -4.89 6.72 -19.75
N TRP A 206 -4.12 6.43 -20.81
CA TRP A 206 -4.59 5.67 -21.97
C TRP A 206 -4.87 4.19 -21.63
N LEU A 207 -4.00 3.53 -20.87
CA LEU A 207 -4.19 2.13 -20.46
C LEU A 207 -5.45 1.97 -19.61
N HIS A 208 -5.65 2.80 -18.59
CA HIS A 208 -6.85 2.73 -17.73
C HIS A 208 -8.14 2.88 -18.53
N ARG A 209 -8.17 3.79 -19.52
CA ARG A 209 -9.30 3.91 -20.46
C ARG A 209 -9.50 2.64 -21.29
N LYS A 210 -8.41 2.08 -21.85
CA LYS A 210 -8.47 0.85 -22.67
C LYS A 210 -8.89 -0.39 -21.88
N MET A 211 -8.51 -0.50 -20.60
CA MET A 211 -9.02 -1.55 -19.71
C MET A 211 -10.52 -1.36 -19.43
N ALA A 212 -10.97 -0.13 -19.14
CA ALA A 212 -12.38 0.17 -18.88
C ALA A 212 -13.30 -0.02 -20.11
N GLU A 213 -12.78 0.17 -21.33
CA GLU A 213 -13.49 -0.18 -22.57
C GLU A 213 -13.76 -1.70 -22.68
N ILE A 214 -12.84 -2.54 -22.17
CA ILE A 214 -12.88 -3.99 -22.33
C ILE A 214 -13.56 -4.62 -21.11
N ARG A 215 -14.89 -4.52 -21.06
CA ARG A 215 -15.80 -5.06 -20.02
C ARG A 215 -15.76 -6.59 -19.78
N THR A 216 -14.83 -7.31 -20.39
CA THR A 216 -14.66 -8.78 -20.31
C THR A 216 -13.23 -9.18 -19.99
N LEU A 217 -12.41 -8.25 -19.48
CA LEU A 217 -11.13 -8.56 -18.86
C LEU A 217 -11.35 -9.10 -17.45
N ASP A 218 -10.64 -10.19 -17.14
CA ASP A 218 -10.29 -10.54 -15.77
C ASP A 218 -9.18 -9.56 -15.32
N THR A 219 -9.57 -8.54 -14.55
CA THR A 219 -8.66 -7.48 -14.10
C THR A 219 -7.65 -7.95 -13.06
N GLU A 220 -7.88 -9.10 -12.41
CA GLU A 220 -6.96 -9.67 -11.42
C GLU A 220 -5.68 -10.22 -12.09
N ARG A 221 -5.71 -10.44 -13.42
CA ARG A 221 -4.57 -10.87 -14.23
C ARG A 221 -3.80 -9.73 -14.90
N VAL A 222 -4.08 -8.46 -14.59
CA VAL A 222 -3.38 -7.30 -15.17
C VAL A 222 -2.75 -6.44 -14.07
N ILE A 223 -1.44 -6.60 -13.88
CA ILE A 223 -0.63 -5.76 -12.98
C ILE A 223 -0.23 -4.49 -13.72
N VAL A 224 -0.33 -3.33 -13.06
CA VAL A 224 0.08 -2.04 -13.63
C VAL A 224 1.10 -1.38 -12.70
N SER A 225 2.29 -1.09 -13.24
CA SER A 225 3.42 -0.45 -12.54
C SER A 225 3.81 0.83 -13.28
N GLY A 226 4.22 1.89 -12.57
CA GLY A 226 4.56 3.18 -13.16
C GLY A 226 5.99 3.61 -12.87
N PHE A 227 6.78 3.83 -13.91
CA PHE A 227 8.20 4.21 -13.82
C PHE A 227 8.45 5.56 -14.52
N PHE A 228 7.75 6.59 -14.07
CA PHE A 228 7.86 7.97 -14.56
C PHE A 228 8.11 8.97 -13.42
N ASP A 229 8.64 10.14 -13.76
CA ASP A 229 8.98 11.20 -12.80
C ASP A 229 7.74 11.82 -12.10
N ASP A 230 7.97 12.57 -11.02
CA ASP A 230 6.91 13.25 -10.25
C ASP A 230 6.08 14.25 -11.08
N THR A 231 6.55 14.64 -12.27
CA THR A 231 5.78 15.49 -13.20
C THR A 231 4.83 14.69 -14.09
N GLY A 232 5.01 13.37 -14.16
CA GLY A 232 4.29 12.43 -15.02
C GLY A 232 4.67 12.51 -16.50
N ARG A 233 5.69 13.31 -16.88
CA ARG A 233 5.96 13.66 -18.29
C ARG A 233 7.09 12.89 -18.94
N LYS A 234 7.93 12.21 -18.16
CA LYS A 234 9.07 11.42 -18.67
C LYS A 234 9.24 10.14 -17.85
N PRO A 235 9.82 9.08 -18.46
CA PRO A 235 10.29 7.93 -17.68
C PRO A 235 11.35 8.39 -16.68
N ILE A 236 11.45 7.72 -15.52
CA ILE A 236 12.55 7.96 -14.58
C ILE A 236 13.86 7.68 -15.34
N ALA A 237 14.80 8.63 -15.31
CA ALA A 237 15.80 8.76 -16.37
C ALA A 237 16.66 7.49 -16.58
N SER A 238 16.76 7.01 -17.83
CA SER A 238 17.49 5.80 -18.21
C SER A 238 19.02 5.99 -18.24
N GLY A 239 19.58 6.46 -17.13
CA GLY A 239 21.02 6.61 -16.89
C GLY A 239 21.58 5.50 -16.00
N THR A 240 22.91 5.39 -15.95
CA THR A 240 23.61 4.37 -15.14
C THR A 240 23.24 4.42 -13.66
N ASP A 241 23.13 5.62 -13.11
CA ASP A 241 23.07 5.85 -11.66
C ASP A 241 21.66 5.60 -11.08
N LEU A 242 20.67 5.34 -11.94
CA LEU A 242 19.30 4.99 -11.57
C LEU A 242 19.03 3.47 -11.59
N SER A 243 20.01 2.68 -12.04
CA SER A 243 20.05 1.21 -11.92
C SER A 243 19.63 0.74 -10.53
N ASP A 244 20.30 1.27 -9.51
CA ASP A 244 20.33 0.66 -8.18
C ASP A 244 19.10 0.99 -7.33
N TYR A 245 18.36 2.02 -7.72
CA TYR A 245 17.07 2.39 -7.12
C TYR A 245 15.90 1.58 -7.71
N ILE A 246 15.94 1.30 -9.01
CA ILE A 246 14.84 0.64 -9.75
C ILE A 246 14.99 -0.89 -9.74
N ALA A 247 16.22 -1.42 -9.74
CA ALA A 247 16.47 -2.86 -9.74
C ALA A 247 15.79 -3.64 -8.60
N PRO A 248 15.77 -3.16 -7.32
CA PRO A 248 15.07 -3.84 -6.23
C PRO A 248 13.55 -3.93 -6.45
N GLU A 249 12.93 -2.91 -7.05
CA GLU A 249 11.49 -2.92 -7.35
C GLU A 249 11.17 -3.94 -8.46
N ILE A 250 11.99 -4.00 -9.51
CA ILE A 250 11.84 -5.01 -10.58
C ILE A 250 12.04 -6.43 -10.03
N VAL A 251 13.00 -6.67 -9.12
CA VAL A 251 13.21 -7.97 -8.49
C VAL A 251 11.99 -8.37 -7.65
N ASN A 252 11.52 -7.51 -6.75
CA ASN A 252 10.32 -7.70 -5.91
C ASN A 252 9.07 -8.02 -6.75
N LEU A 253 8.90 -7.32 -7.88
CA LEU A 253 7.82 -7.58 -8.85
C LEU A 253 7.96 -8.96 -9.51
N GLY A 254 9.18 -9.39 -9.83
CA GLY A 254 9.48 -10.73 -10.35
C GLY A 254 9.25 -11.83 -9.33
N GLU A 255 9.63 -11.65 -8.06
CA GLU A 255 9.38 -12.58 -6.96
C GLU A 255 7.88 -12.76 -6.69
N LYS A 256 7.10 -11.67 -6.70
CA LYS A 256 5.63 -11.71 -6.58
C LYS A 256 4.99 -12.47 -7.74
N LEU A 257 5.44 -12.23 -8.97
CA LEU A 257 5.00 -12.98 -10.15
C LEU A 257 5.37 -14.47 -10.01
N ARG A 258 6.62 -14.80 -9.62
CA ARG A 258 7.11 -16.17 -9.39
C ARG A 258 6.20 -16.92 -8.40
N GLY A 259 5.88 -16.31 -7.25
CA GLY A 259 4.96 -16.87 -6.26
C GLY A 259 3.55 -17.16 -6.78
N TYR A 260 3.00 -16.29 -7.64
CA TYR A 260 1.71 -16.52 -8.31
C TYR A 260 1.72 -17.72 -9.28
N PHE A 261 2.88 -18.14 -9.79
CA PHE A 261 3.00 -19.35 -10.60
C PHE A 261 3.30 -20.61 -9.78
N ASP A 262 4.05 -20.50 -8.69
CA ASP A 262 4.46 -21.66 -7.88
C ASP A 262 3.41 -22.11 -6.84
N ASP A 263 2.46 -21.27 -6.40
CA ASP A 263 1.39 -21.63 -5.45
C ASP A 263 -0.03 -21.24 -5.96
N PRO A 264 -1.05 -22.12 -5.88
CA PRO A 264 -2.48 -21.80 -6.05
C PRO A 264 -3.14 -20.85 -5.01
N TRP A 265 -2.50 -19.74 -4.63
CA TRP A 265 -3.12 -18.76 -3.75
C TRP A 265 -4.25 -17.97 -4.43
N LYS A 266 -5.28 -17.57 -3.66
CA LYS A 266 -6.32 -16.66 -4.15
C LYS A 266 -5.74 -15.25 -4.28
N PRO A 267 -6.03 -14.48 -5.34
CA PRO A 267 -5.60 -13.10 -5.40
C PRO A 267 -6.31 -12.28 -4.33
N GLU A 268 -5.54 -11.58 -3.49
CA GLU A 268 -6.05 -10.36 -2.88
C GLU A 268 -6.18 -9.29 -3.99
N PRO A 269 -7.27 -8.52 -4.04
CA PRO A 269 -7.45 -7.50 -5.07
C PRO A 269 -6.34 -6.47 -4.97
N VAL A 270 -5.63 -6.24 -6.09
CA VAL A 270 -4.33 -5.57 -6.16
C VAL A 270 -4.29 -4.29 -5.30
N GLY A 271 -3.72 -4.40 -4.11
CA GLY A 271 -3.30 -3.26 -3.31
C GLY A 271 -2.33 -2.42 -4.13
N LYS A 272 -2.41 -1.09 -4.00
CA LYS A 272 -1.49 -0.16 -4.68
C LYS A 272 -0.05 -0.66 -4.46
N LEU A 273 0.71 -0.84 -5.55
CA LEU A 273 2.14 -1.11 -5.43
C LEU A 273 2.75 0.00 -4.56
N PRO A 274 3.56 -0.34 -3.55
CA PRO A 274 4.19 0.66 -2.73
C PRO A 274 5.19 1.44 -3.59
N SER A 275 5.10 2.77 -3.57
CA SER A 275 6.32 3.59 -3.67
C SER A 275 7.32 3.06 -2.63
N PRO A 276 8.63 3.06 -2.89
CA PRO A 276 9.61 2.43 -1.99
C PRO A 276 9.77 3.18 -0.66
N ASP A 277 8.83 2.94 0.26
CA ASP A 277 8.85 3.43 1.64
C ASP A 277 9.90 2.68 2.46
N LEU A 278 10.89 3.43 2.96
CA LEU A 278 11.81 2.99 4.00
C LEU A 278 11.16 3.11 5.39
N GLY A 279 10.07 2.35 5.62
CA GLY A 279 9.48 2.22 6.97
C GLY A 279 8.00 1.80 7.05
N GLU A 280 7.79 0.55 7.49
CA GLU A 280 6.69 -0.01 8.29
C GLU A 280 5.53 0.90 8.78
N LYS A 281 4.25 0.46 8.93
CA LYS A 281 3.53 -0.82 8.72
C LYS A 281 1.99 -0.61 8.97
N VAL A 282 1.18 -1.66 8.76
CA VAL A 282 -0.22 -1.88 9.26
C VAL A 282 -1.38 -1.24 8.47
N GLN A 283 -2.51 -1.95 8.48
CA GLN A 283 -3.77 -1.76 7.74
C GLN A 283 -4.95 -2.13 8.68
N ASP A 284 -6.17 -1.58 8.61
CA ASP A 284 -6.66 -0.29 8.04
C ASP A 284 -7.97 0.07 8.82
N PRO A 285 -9.20 0.39 8.32
CA PRO A 285 -9.70 0.74 6.98
C PRO A 285 -10.32 2.17 6.82
N PRO A 286 -11.65 2.46 6.83
CA PRO A 286 -12.15 3.31 5.77
C PRO A 286 -12.64 4.69 6.22
N GLY A 287 -11.86 5.72 5.91
CA GLY A 287 -12.32 7.12 5.95
C GLY A 287 -11.17 8.11 5.75
N ILE A 288 -11.30 8.98 4.75
CA ILE A 288 -10.52 10.23 4.61
C ILE A 288 -9.00 10.07 4.82
N LYS A 289 -8.31 9.29 3.96
CA LYS A 289 -6.84 9.30 3.92
C LYS A 289 -6.32 10.58 3.28
N VAL A 290 -5.92 11.52 4.14
CA VAL A 290 -5.05 12.66 3.81
C VAL A 290 -3.61 12.22 4.06
N ASP A 291 -2.87 11.90 3.00
CA ASP A 291 -1.42 11.75 3.05
C ASP A 291 -0.79 13.09 2.60
N ARG A 292 0.03 13.81 3.38
CA ARG A 292 1.11 13.44 4.33
C ARG A 292 2.37 12.87 3.68
N ASN A 293 2.87 13.56 2.65
CA ASN A 293 4.29 13.89 2.65
C ASN A 293 4.52 15.06 3.61
N PRO A 294 4.99 14.85 4.86
CA PRO A 294 5.55 15.95 5.64
C PRO A 294 6.80 16.48 4.90
N PRO A 295 7.13 17.78 5.00
CA PRO A 295 8.41 18.27 4.48
C PRO A 295 9.57 17.54 5.15
N ARG A 296 10.68 17.35 4.42
CA ARG A 296 11.97 16.98 5.03
C ARG A 296 12.26 18.00 6.14
N ALA A 297 12.39 17.50 7.37
CA ALA A 297 12.20 18.29 8.59
C ALA A 297 12.88 19.67 8.53
N ALA A 298 12.06 20.71 8.54
CA ALA A 298 12.54 22.08 8.59
C ALA A 298 12.98 22.42 10.02
N ASN A 299 14.14 23.06 10.18
CA ASN A 299 14.67 23.38 11.52
C ASN A 299 14.27 24.78 12.00
N SER A 300 13.47 25.52 11.20
CA SER A 300 13.08 26.90 11.47
C SER A 300 11.89 27.34 10.61
N ILE A 301 10.92 28.03 11.21
CA ILE A 301 9.81 28.70 10.51
C ILE A 301 10.27 30.12 10.10
N ILE A 302 9.95 30.55 8.89
CA ILE A 302 10.12 31.94 8.46
C ILE A 302 8.74 32.49 8.10
N VAL A 303 8.18 33.30 9.00
CA VAL A 303 6.93 34.03 8.77
C VAL A 303 7.25 35.23 7.88
N LEU A 304 6.71 35.22 6.66
CA LEU A 304 6.76 36.33 5.74
C LEU A 304 5.55 37.24 6.03
N GLY A 305 5.78 38.55 6.20
CA GLY A 305 4.77 39.52 6.65
C GLY A 305 3.64 39.79 5.64
N GLU A 306 3.08 41.00 5.61
CA GLU A 306 1.92 41.27 4.75
C GLU A 306 2.21 41.30 3.22
N PRO A 307 1.19 41.04 2.37
CA PRO A 307 1.17 41.41 0.96
C PRO A 307 0.95 42.92 0.72
N ARG A 308 1.69 43.48 -0.25
CA ARG A 308 1.63 44.91 -0.66
C ARG A 308 0.36 45.34 -1.40
N ASN A 309 -0.38 44.39 -1.96
CA ASN A 309 -1.74 44.64 -2.46
C ASN A 309 -2.70 44.49 -1.28
N PRO A 310 -3.77 45.31 -1.21
CA PRO A 310 -4.53 45.58 0.01
C PRO A 310 -5.04 44.29 0.65
N SER A 311 -4.30 43.85 1.65
CA SER A 311 -4.68 42.79 2.57
C SER A 311 -5.41 43.46 3.73
N ALA A 312 -6.59 42.98 4.09
CA ALA A 312 -7.36 43.55 5.19
C ALA A 312 -6.57 43.48 6.50
N ASP A 313 -6.95 44.32 7.47
CA ASP A 313 -6.35 44.33 8.81
C ASP A 313 -6.39 42.94 9.46
N ASP A 314 -7.36 42.09 9.09
CA ASP A 314 -7.48 40.67 9.43
C ASP A 314 -6.20 39.86 9.13
N ALA A 315 -5.52 40.14 8.01
CA ALA A 315 -4.28 39.47 7.64
C ALA A 315 -3.10 39.88 8.54
N VAL A 316 -3.09 41.15 8.98
CA VAL A 316 -2.12 41.69 9.93
C VAL A 316 -2.35 41.04 11.31
N ALA A 317 -3.61 41.05 11.76
CA ALA A 317 -4.04 40.50 13.04
C ALA A 317 -3.72 39.00 13.15
N ALA A 318 -4.17 38.18 12.18
CA ALA A 318 -3.92 36.74 12.19
C ALA A 318 -2.41 36.39 12.13
N THR A 319 -1.60 37.19 11.42
CA THR A 319 -0.14 37.01 11.41
C THR A 319 0.49 37.32 12.78
N ALA A 320 0.01 38.36 13.46
CA ALA A 320 0.45 38.69 14.82
C ALA A 320 0.01 37.63 15.85
N GLU A 321 -1.20 37.08 15.72
CA GLU A 321 -1.68 35.98 16.56
C GLU A 321 -0.90 34.69 16.32
N LEU A 322 -0.59 34.34 15.07
CA LEU A 322 0.27 33.19 14.77
C LEU A 322 1.64 33.32 15.44
N ILE A 323 2.27 34.49 15.38
CA ILE A 323 3.56 34.75 16.05
C ILE A 323 3.46 34.55 17.58
N LYS A 324 2.34 34.94 18.20
CA LYS A 324 2.05 34.70 19.63
C LYS A 324 1.91 33.21 19.94
N GLU A 325 1.21 32.43 19.12
CA GLU A 325 1.03 30.99 19.35
C GLU A 325 2.31 30.19 19.08
N LEU A 326 3.09 30.54 18.05
CA LEU A 326 4.43 29.99 17.82
C LEU A 326 5.36 30.24 19.02
N SER A 327 5.27 31.44 19.63
CA SER A 327 6.01 31.78 20.85
C SER A 327 5.56 30.95 22.06
N ALA A 328 4.25 30.73 22.23
CA ALA A 328 3.70 29.94 23.32
C ALA A 328 4.13 28.46 23.24
N LEU A 329 4.16 27.89 22.03
CA LEU A 329 4.69 26.56 21.75
C LEU A 329 6.24 26.48 21.74
N LYS A 330 6.95 27.61 21.94
CA LYS A 330 8.42 27.74 21.91
C LYS A 330 9.06 27.26 20.61
N LEU A 331 8.36 27.39 19.48
CA LEU A 331 8.83 26.92 18.18
C LEU A 331 9.89 27.88 17.60
N PRO A 332 10.91 27.38 16.88
CA PRO A 332 11.94 28.22 16.28
C PRO A 332 11.38 29.00 15.08
N TYR A 333 11.18 30.30 15.23
CA TYR A 333 10.68 31.17 14.14
C TYR A 333 11.47 32.48 13.97
N ASP A 334 11.46 33.00 12.75
CA ASP A 334 11.86 34.38 12.38
C ASP A 334 10.68 35.07 11.66
N HIS A 335 10.60 36.40 11.72
CA HIS A 335 9.53 37.20 11.10
C HIS A 335 10.10 38.30 10.20
N TRP A 336 9.88 38.15 8.88
CA TRP A 336 10.32 39.10 7.86
C TRP A 336 9.19 40.05 7.48
N LYS A 337 9.22 41.26 8.07
CA LYS A 337 8.36 42.39 7.71
C LYS A 337 8.38 42.70 6.20
N ASP A 338 7.30 43.29 5.69
CA ASP A 338 7.16 43.58 4.27
C ASP A 338 8.24 44.52 3.70
N GLY A 339 8.52 44.38 2.41
CA GLY A 339 9.61 45.08 1.72
C GLY A 339 10.92 44.28 1.65
N TRP A 340 10.89 43.02 2.05
CA TRP A 340 11.99 42.05 1.99
C TRP A 340 12.70 41.94 0.62
N ARG A 341 12.03 42.33 -0.48
CA ARG A 341 12.65 42.54 -1.81
C ARG A 341 13.80 43.58 -1.88
N LYS A 342 14.05 44.36 -0.82
CA LYS A 342 15.05 45.45 -0.79
C LYS A 342 16.38 45.12 -0.07
N GLY A 343 16.58 43.90 0.42
CA GLY A 343 17.83 43.55 1.10
C GLY A 343 18.12 42.05 1.05
N ILE A 344 19.35 41.70 0.67
CA ILE A 344 19.84 40.32 0.60
C ILE A 344 19.70 39.67 1.98
N LYS A 345 18.97 38.56 2.06
CA LYS A 345 18.80 37.78 3.28
C LYS A 345 19.98 36.81 3.49
N PRO A 346 20.34 36.44 4.74
CA PRO A 346 21.46 35.55 4.99
C PRO A 346 21.28 34.19 4.31
N LEU A 347 22.18 33.84 3.39
CA LEU A 347 22.19 32.53 2.72
C LEU A 347 22.35 31.37 3.70
N ASP A 348 22.94 31.62 4.88
CA ASP A 348 23.05 30.63 5.96
C ASP A 348 21.69 30.15 6.50
N LEU A 349 20.64 30.99 6.43
CA LEU A 349 19.28 30.56 6.80
C LEU A 349 18.70 29.54 5.82
N LEU A 350 19.27 29.36 4.62
CA LEU A 350 18.87 28.29 3.70
C LEU A 350 19.51 26.94 4.08
N LYS A 351 20.51 26.92 4.96
CA LYS A 351 21.15 25.69 5.48
C LYS A 351 20.26 24.98 6.51
N SER A 352 19.44 25.71 7.27
CA SER A 352 18.49 25.14 8.25
C SER A 352 17.23 24.53 7.60
N GLN A 353 17.11 24.57 6.27
CA GLN A 353 15.96 24.08 5.49
C GLN A 353 14.63 24.74 5.92
N PRO A 354 14.49 26.07 5.82
CA PRO A 354 13.40 26.78 6.47
C PRO A 354 12.03 26.56 5.81
N LEU A 355 10.99 26.62 6.63
CA LEU A 355 9.59 26.57 6.21
C LEU A 355 9.05 28.00 6.03
N PHE A 356 8.80 28.42 4.79
CA PHE A 356 8.30 29.77 4.50
C PHE A 356 6.77 29.83 4.64
N VAL A 357 6.26 30.64 5.56
CA VAL A 357 4.81 30.80 5.81
C VAL A 357 4.35 32.19 5.39
N ARG A 358 3.24 32.29 4.65
CA ARG A 358 2.66 33.57 4.17
C ARG A 358 1.15 33.58 4.36
N THR A 359 0.65 34.58 5.07
CA THR A 359 -0.79 34.83 5.29
C THR A 359 -1.43 35.51 4.07
N ILE A 360 -2.61 35.06 3.64
CA ILE A 360 -3.35 35.59 2.48
C ILE A 360 -4.86 35.61 2.77
N VAL A 361 -5.45 36.81 2.85
CA VAL A 361 -6.90 37.02 3.07
C VAL A 361 -7.64 37.49 1.81
N ASP A 362 -6.93 37.81 0.72
CA ASP A 362 -7.55 38.25 -0.55
C ASP A 362 -8.49 37.17 -1.14
N THR A 363 -9.79 37.48 -1.17
CA THR A 363 -10.88 36.66 -1.69
C THR A 363 -11.03 36.73 -3.22
N LYS A 364 -10.37 37.70 -3.87
CA LYS A 364 -10.28 37.85 -5.33
C LYS A 364 -8.95 37.33 -5.90
N ALA A 365 -8.11 36.74 -5.05
CA ALA A 365 -6.79 36.28 -5.40
C ALA A 365 -6.81 35.24 -6.53
N ALA A 366 -5.74 35.24 -7.34
CA ALA A 366 -5.50 34.16 -8.31
C ALA A 366 -5.35 32.80 -7.62
N SER A 367 -5.54 31.71 -8.37
CA SER A 367 -5.39 30.34 -7.86
C SER A 367 -4.06 30.12 -7.12
N ALA A 368 -4.05 29.21 -6.15
CA ALA A 368 -2.89 29.02 -5.27
C ALA A 368 -1.57 28.80 -6.02
N SER A 369 -1.59 28.01 -7.12
CA SER A 369 -0.45 27.83 -8.03
C SER A 369 0.16 29.17 -8.51
N ASN A 370 -0.68 30.13 -8.91
CA ASN A 370 -0.23 31.47 -9.32
C ASN A 370 0.37 32.28 -8.16
N LEU A 371 -0.16 32.14 -6.94
CA LEU A 371 0.37 32.80 -5.74
C LEU A 371 1.73 32.23 -5.33
N LEU A 372 1.97 30.93 -5.55
CA LEU A 372 3.23 30.24 -5.25
C LEU A 372 4.31 30.52 -6.29
N GLY A 373 3.94 30.60 -7.57
CA GLY A 373 4.84 31.06 -8.63
C GLY A 373 5.33 32.49 -8.35
N ARG A 374 4.42 33.37 -7.90
CA ARG A 374 4.77 34.72 -7.42
C ARG A 374 5.66 34.69 -6.18
N LEU A 375 5.31 33.92 -5.14
CA LEU A 375 6.10 33.81 -3.91
C LEU A 375 7.53 33.30 -4.20
N SER A 376 7.68 32.29 -5.04
CA SER A 376 8.98 31.71 -5.41
C SER A 376 9.81 32.68 -6.25
N SER A 377 9.17 33.39 -7.20
CA SER A 377 9.78 34.49 -7.97
C SER A 377 10.31 35.61 -7.06
N GLU A 378 9.51 36.06 -6.09
CA GLU A 378 9.92 37.09 -5.14
C GLU A 378 11.03 36.62 -4.19
N LEU A 379 11.03 35.34 -3.78
CA LEU A 379 12.11 34.72 -2.99
C LEU A 379 13.42 34.69 -3.78
N ASN A 380 13.42 34.26 -5.03
CA ASN A 380 14.63 34.22 -5.87
C ASN A 380 15.24 35.63 -6.04
N VAL A 381 14.41 36.64 -6.34
CA VAL A 381 14.84 38.05 -6.44
C VAL A 381 15.45 38.56 -5.12
N SER A 382 14.92 38.16 -3.97
CA SER A 382 15.34 38.68 -2.66
C SER A 382 16.60 38.01 -2.10
N PHE A 383 16.97 36.83 -2.61
CA PHE A 383 18.29 36.22 -2.41
C PHE A 383 19.31 36.62 -3.50
N GLY A 384 18.91 37.39 -4.51
CA GLY A 384 19.80 37.98 -5.52
C GLY A 384 20.12 37.05 -6.71
N PHE A 385 19.30 36.04 -6.96
CA PHE A 385 19.46 35.14 -8.10
C PHE A 385 18.87 35.73 -9.39
N GLN A 386 19.49 35.41 -10.53
CA GLN A 386 18.95 35.75 -11.85
C GLN A 386 17.91 34.69 -12.28
N PHE A 387 17.00 35.04 -13.19
CA PHE A 387 15.98 34.10 -13.67
C PHE A 387 16.57 32.93 -14.48
N ASP A 388 17.78 33.09 -15.00
CA ASP A 388 18.48 32.13 -15.85
C ASP A 388 19.50 31.27 -15.07
N ASP A 389 19.62 31.45 -13.75
CA ASP A 389 20.50 30.67 -12.87
C ASP A 389 19.91 29.25 -12.59
N GLU A 390 20.13 28.26 -13.47
CA GLU A 390 19.68 26.87 -13.23
C GLU A 390 20.46 26.11 -12.11
N GLY A 391 21.42 26.78 -11.46
CA GLY A 391 22.35 26.18 -10.49
C GLY A 391 21.75 25.88 -9.10
N ASP A 392 22.46 25.04 -8.34
CA ASP A 392 22.00 24.49 -7.04
C ASP A 392 21.61 25.54 -5.98
N LYS A 393 22.11 26.77 -6.12
CA LYS A 393 21.77 27.89 -5.21
C LYS A 393 20.33 28.37 -5.39
N VAL A 394 19.78 28.30 -6.60
CA VAL A 394 18.37 28.64 -6.87
C VAL A 394 17.47 27.50 -6.39
N ARG A 395 17.87 26.25 -6.65
CA ARG A 395 17.23 25.04 -6.10
C ARG A 395 17.10 25.09 -4.58
N ALA A 396 18.13 25.58 -3.89
CA ALA A 396 18.12 25.81 -2.44
C ALA A 396 17.08 26.83 -1.93
N VAL A 397 16.33 27.52 -2.80
CA VAL A 397 15.18 28.38 -2.50
C VAL A 397 13.89 27.88 -3.16
N THR A 398 13.92 27.48 -4.44
CA THR A 398 12.72 26.97 -5.14
C THR A 398 12.18 25.70 -4.49
N ASP A 399 13.07 24.83 -4.02
CA ASP A 399 12.74 23.47 -3.55
C ASP A 399 12.44 23.45 -2.04
N ARG A 400 12.50 24.60 -1.37
CA ARG A 400 12.12 24.76 0.05
C ARG A 400 10.61 24.78 0.23
N PRO A 401 10.07 24.18 1.30
CA PRO A 401 8.63 24.12 1.53
C PRO A 401 8.03 25.51 1.78
N LYS A 402 6.86 25.76 1.19
CA LYS A 402 6.14 27.04 1.20
C LYS A 402 4.69 26.80 1.60
N VAL A 403 4.20 27.53 2.60
CA VAL A 403 2.85 27.43 3.18
C VAL A 403 2.08 28.70 2.86
N LEU A 404 0.89 28.55 2.24
CA LEU A 404 -0.06 29.65 2.09
C LEU A 404 -1.22 29.43 3.07
N TRP A 405 -1.30 30.30 4.08
CA TRP A 405 -2.33 30.24 5.12
C TRP A 405 -3.40 31.28 4.86
N ARG A 406 -4.67 30.87 4.98
CA ARG A 406 -5.86 31.71 4.72
C ARG A 406 -6.77 31.67 5.96
N PRO A 407 -6.53 32.53 6.96
CA PRO A 407 -7.46 32.67 8.08
C PRO A 407 -8.80 33.24 7.59
N SER A 408 -9.91 32.68 8.08
CA SER A 408 -11.30 33.14 7.85
C SER A 408 -11.75 33.31 6.38
N GLY A 409 -10.99 32.80 5.40
CA GLY A 409 -11.34 32.87 3.98
C GLY A 409 -11.93 31.57 3.44
N PRO A 410 -12.56 31.58 2.25
CA PRO A 410 -13.10 30.37 1.63
C PRO A 410 -11.98 29.39 1.27
N ASP A 411 -12.29 28.09 1.31
CA ASP A 411 -11.37 27.01 0.95
C ASP A 411 -10.61 27.30 -0.36
N TRP A 412 -9.34 26.89 -0.40
CA TRP A 412 -8.59 26.88 -1.65
C TRP A 412 -9.26 25.93 -2.63
N THR A 413 -9.71 26.43 -3.78
CA THR A 413 -10.16 25.57 -4.88
C THR A 413 -9.00 24.64 -5.26
N PRO A 414 -9.14 23.31 -5.07
CA PRO A 414 -7.97 22.42 -5.06
C PRO A 414 -7.30 22.39 -6.43
N ALA A 415 -6.02 22.78 -6.46
CA ALA A 415 -5.17 22.53 -7.61
C ALA A 415 -4.92 21.01 -7.67
N LEU A 416 -5.25 20.39 -8.80
CA LEU A 416 -5.37 18.92 -8.92
C LEU A 416 -4.04 18.15 -8.80
N ASP A 417 -2.89 18.83 -8.85
CA ASP A 417 -1.55 18.25 -8.65
C ASP A 417 -0.61 19.32 -8.04
N GLY A 418 0.26 18.94 -7.09
CA GLY A 418 1.38 19.77 -6.61
C GLY A 418 1.80 19.55 -5.14
N PRO A 419 3.11 19.65 -4.79
CA PRO A 419 3.60 19.41 -3.43
C PRO A 419 3.31 20.63 -2.54
N LEU A 420 2.11 20.67 -1.96
CA LEU A 420 1.57 21.89 -1.39
C LEU A 420 1.03 21.79 0.04
N LEU A 421 1.63 22.61 0.88
CA LEU A 421 1.24 22.82 2.26
C LEU A 421 0.12 23.87 2.33
N PHE A 422 -1.11 23.41 2.23
CA PHE A 422 -2.27 24.15 2.70
C PHE A 422 -2.63 23.68 4.10
N SER A 423 -2.94 24.63 4.98
CA SER A 423 -3.77 24.38 6.14
C SER A 423 -5.11 25.08 5.91
N ASN A 424 -6.20 24.33 6.02
CA ASN A 424 -7.57 24.86 5.99
C ASN A 424 -8.02 25.32 7.39
N THR A 425 -7.10 25.36 8.36
CA THR A 425 -7.36 25.79 9.73
C THR A 425 -7.46 27.32 9.78
N ASP A 426 -8.62 27.82 10.18
CA ASP A 426 -8.91 29.23 10.40
C ASP A 426 -8.16 29.80 11.62
N ARG A 427 -7.97 28.97 12.65
CA ARG A 427 -7.41 29.34 13.96
C ARG A 427 -5.87 29.35 14.01
N PRO A 428 -5.24 30.44 14.51
CA PRO A 428 -3.77 30.52 14.65
C PRO A 428 -3.15 29.42 15.52
N ALA A 429 -3.81 29.02 16.62
CA ALA A 429 -3.26 28.06 17.58
C ALA A 429 -3.21 26.62 17.03
N GLU A 430 -4.28 26.21 16.36
CA GLU A 430 -4.35 24.89 15.69
C GLU A 430 -3.39 24.85 14.48
N PHE A 431 -3.24 25.96 13.75
CA PHE A 431 -2.23 26.08 12.69
C PHE A 431 -0.79 26.04 13.24
N ALA A 432 -0.52 26.64 14.41
CA ALA A 432 0.78 26.55 15.09
C ALA A 432 1.12 25.12 15.54
N GLN A 433 0.14 24.35 16.00
CA GLN A 433 0.31 22.91 16.30
C GLN A 433 0.57 22.09 15.04
N TRP A 434 -0.16 22.35 13.94
CA TRP A 434 0.09 21.72 12.65
C TRP A 434 1.51 22.03 12.13
N LEU A 435 1.99 23.28 12.29
CA LEU A 435 3.36 23.67 11.98
C LEU A 435 4.37 22.88 12.80
N ALA A 436 4.16 22.73 14.12
CA ALA A 436 5.05 21.92 14.98
C ALA A 436 5.19 20.47 14.48
N GLN A 437 4.08 19.86 14.06
CA GLN A 437 4.08 18.52 13.45
C GLN A 437 4.91 18.46 12.16
N GLN A 438 4.89 19.51 11.32
CA GLN A 438 5.74 19.58 10.12
C GLN A 438 7.24 19.76 10.42
N LEU A 439 7.60 20.19 11.64
CA LEU A 439 8.98 20.28 12.12
C LEU A 439 9.45 18.99 12.81
N GLY A 440 8.57 17.98 13.00
CA GLY A 440 8.86 16.80 13.81
C GLY A 440 8.97 17.10 15.32
N ILE A 441 8.36 18.19 15.79
CA ILE A 441 8.37 18.58 17.20
C ILE A 441 7.13 17.97 17.88
N ASP A 442 7.34 16.98 18.75
CA ASP A 442 6.29 16.39 19.58
C ASP A 442 5.73 17.42 20.57
N VAL A 443 4.61 18.04 20.18
CA VAL A 443 3.73 18.78 21.09
C VAL A 443 2.81 17.76 21.78
N PRO A 444 2.82 17.61 23.12
CA PRO A 444 1.98 16.64 23.80
C PRO A 444 0.49 16.88 23.55
N THR A 445 -0.12 16.05 22.70
CA THR A 445 -1.51 16.20 22.23
C THR A 445 -2.53 15.70 23.25
N SER A 446 -2.28 14.51 23.82
CA SER A 446 -3.18 13.83 24.75
C SER A 446 -2.89 14.14 26.21
N LYS A 447 -3.95 14.38 26.99
CA LYS A 447 -3.91 14.51 28.46
C LYS A 447 -4.35 13.24 29.20
N ALA A 448 -4.67 12.14 28.50
CA ALA A 448 -5.20 10.93 29.12
C ALA A 448 -4.98 9.65 28.28
N ILE A 449 -4.79 8.52 28.97
CA ILE A 449 -4.65 7.19 28.38
C ILE A 449 -5.78 6.30 28.92
N VAL A 450 -6.44 5.54 28.05
CA VAL A 450 -7.56 4.66 28.36
C VAL A 450 -7.21 3.21 28.00
N LEU A 451 -7.07 2.37 29.02
CA LEU A 451 -6.74 0.95 28.90
C LEU A 451 -7.98 0.13 29.31
N TYR A 452 -8.44 -0.80 28.48
CA TYR A 452 -9.69 -1.55 28.73
C TYR A 452 -9.56 -3.06 28.45
N GLU A 453 -10.09 -3.90 29.34
CA GLU A 453 -10.07 -5.36 29.17
C GLU A 453 -10.91 -5.78 27.94
N ASP A 454 -10.31 -6.53 27.01
CA ASP A 454 -11.00 -7.06 25.83
C ASP A 454 -11.86 -8.28 26.22
N PRO A 455 -13.20 -8.25 26.01
CA PRO A 455 -14.10 -9.39 26.25
C PRO A 455 -13.75 -10.59 25.37
N ALA A 456 -12.85 -11.43 25.87
CA ALA A 456 -12.08 -12.37 25.06
C ALA A 456 -12.91 -13.49 24.41
N ASN A 457 -13.23 -13.32 23.12
CA ASN A 457 -13.10 -14.39 22.13
C ASN A 457 -13.01 -13.83 20.70
N LYS A 458 -11.88 -14.03 20.00
CA LYS A 458 -11.72 -13.60 18.60
C LYS A 458 -12.64 -14.43 17.71
N GLY A 459 -13.50 -13.77 16.94
CA GLY A 459 -14.48 -14.41 16.05
C GLY A 459 -15.92 -14.44 16.58
N ASP A 460 -16.16 -14.00 17.83
CA ASP A 460 -17.51 -13.79 18.35
C ASP A 460 -18.00 -12.36 18.03
N THR A 461 -19.10 -12.28 17.28
CA THR A 461 -19.78 -11.02 16.92
C THR A 461 -20.29 -10.27 18.15
N GLU A 462 -20.77 -10.97 19.18
CA GLU A 462 -21.31 -10.33 20.38
C GLU A 462 -20.19 -9.69 21.23
N ASN A 463 -19.03 -10.35 21.33
CA ASN A 463 -17.85 -9.77 21.98
C ASN A 463 -17.29 -8.59 21.20
N SER A 464 -17.35 -8.63 19.87
CA SER A 464 -16.97 -7.50 19.01
C SER A 464 -17.84 -6.26 19.31
N CYS A 465 -19.16 -6.45 19.49
CA CYS A 465 -20.07 -5.39 19.94
C CYS A 465 -19.78 -4.92 21.38
N ARG A 466 -19.49 -5.85 22.31
CA ARG A 466 -19.13 -5.51 23.71
C ARG A 466 -17.90 -4.59 23.77
N ARG A 467 -16.86 -4.90 22.99
CA ARG A 467 -15.62 -4.11 22.92
C ARG A 467 -15.87 -2.69 22.40
N LEU A 468 -16.60 -2.56 21.28
CA LEU A 468 -16.95 -1.26 20.71
C LEU A 468 -17.74 -0.39 21.69
N ALA A 469 -18.76 -0.97 22.34
CA ALA A 469 -19.59 -0.25 23.31
C ALA A 469 -18.78 0.30 24.51
N VAL A 470 -17.75 -0.42 24.99
CA VAL A 470 -16.85 0.06 26.04
C VAL A 470 -15.93 1.17 25.53
N GLU A 471 -15.33 0.97 24.37
CA GLU A 471 -14.39 1.92 23.77
C GLU A 471 -15.05 3.27 23.49
N GLU A 472 -16.22 3.28 22.84
CA GLU A 472 -16.99 4.48 22.56
C GLU A 472 -17.48 5.17 23.83
N SER A 473 -17.96 4.41 24.82
CA SER A 473 -18.38 4.93 26.12
C SER A 473 -17.26 5.68 26.83
N LEU A 474 -16.07 5.07 26.92
CA LEU A 474 -14.92 5.67 27.58
C LEU A 474 -14.40 6.88 26.77
N ARG A 475 -14.33 6.77 25.44
CA ARG A 475 -13.92 7.89 24.57
C ARG A 475 -14.85 9.10 24.70
N ALA A 476 -16.17 8.89 24.76
CA ALA A 476 -17.18 9.95 24.89
C ALA A 476 -17.29 10.55 26.32
N ALA A 477 -16.89 9.80 27.35
CA ALA A 477 -16.76 10.32 28.72
C ALA A 477 -15.46 11.12 28.90
N ILE A 478 -14.32 10.54 28.49
CA ILE A 478 -12.96 11.07 28.77
C ILE A 478 -12.51 12.13 27.76
N GLY A 479 -12.95 12.06 26.50
CA GLY A 479 -12.56 13.01 25.44
C GLY A 479 -13.37 14.31 25.40
N ALA A 480 -14.41 14.43 26.24
CA ALA A 480 -15.27 15.61 26.27
C ALA A 480 -14.59 16.81 26.94
N GLY A 481 -14.61 17.95 26.26
CA GLY A 481 -14.04 19.23 26.68
C GLY A 481 -13.91 20.17 25.48
N GLU A 482 -13.51 21.42 25.70
CA GLU A 482 -13.20 22.37 24.64
C GLU A 482 -11.74 22.86 24.74
N PRO A 483 -10.92 22.71 23.67
CA PRO A 483 -11.15 21.84 22.51
C PRO A 483 -11.23 20.35 22.91
N PRO A 484 -11.95 19.50 22.15
CA PRO A 484 -12.08 18.08 22.45
C PRO A 484 -10.76 17.34 22.18
N ILE A 485 -10.07 16.95 23.25
CA ILE A 485 -8.83 16.16 23.18
C ILE A 485 -9.21 14.68 23.26
N MET A 486 -9.05 13.93 22.16
CA MET A 486 -9.18 12.48 22.22
C MET A 486 -8.10 11.89 23.15
N PRO A 487 -8.46 10.97 24.06
CA PRO A 487 -7.48 10.22 24.83
C PRO A 487 -6.79 9.17 23.95
N ASP A 488 -5.57 8.81 24.31
CA ASP A 488 -4.91 7.61 23.79
C ASP A 488 -5.72 6.39 24.28
N SER A 489 -6.03 5.40 23.44
CA SER A 489 -6.90 4.27 23.83
C SER A 489 -6.42 2.92 23.32
N ALA A 490 -6.29 1.91 24.18
CA ALA A 490 -5.86 0.57 23.81
C ALA A 490 -6.59 -0.55 24.60
N PRO A 491 -7.04 -1.63 23.93
CA PRO A 491 -7.54 -2.83 24.61
C PRO A 491 -6.38 -3.67 25.15
N PHE A 492 -6.63 -4.46 26.20
CA PHE A 492 -5.68 -5.45 26.74
C PHE A 492 -6.37 -6.77 27.07
N GLY A 493 -5.66 -7.90 26.87
CA GLY A 493 -6.11 -9.20 27.36
C GLY A 493 -5.84 -9.37 28.85
N TYR A 494 -6.68 -10.12 29.58
CA TYR A 494 -6.53 -10.32 31.03
C TYR A 494 -5.13 -10.82 31.48
N GLU A 495 -4.43 -11.58 30.65
CA GLU A 495 -3.06 -12.02 30.94
C GLU A 495 -2.06 -10.85 31.01
N GLN A 496 -2.36 -9.75 30.30
CA GLN A 496 -1.60 -8.49 30.29
C GLN A 496 -2.04 -7.53 31.41
N MET A 497 -3.05 -7.88 32.23
CA MET A 497 -3.55 -7.04 33.34
C MET A 497 -2.42 -6.59 34.27
N GLN A 498 -1.47 -7.49 34.59
CA GLN A 498 -0.34 -7.15 35.45
C GLN A 498 0.65 -6.19 34.79
N GLU A 499 0.82 -6.23 33.47
CA GLU A 499 1.67 -5.30 32.71
C GLU A 499 1.05 -3.89 32.67
N VAL A 500 -0.27 -3.83 32.46
CA VAL A 500 -1.09 -2.61 32.53
C VAL A 500 -1.02 -1.99 33.93
N ILE A 501 -1.19 -2.79 34.98
CA ILE A 501 -1.04 -2.35 36.37
C ILE A 501 0.39 -1.87 36.67
N ASN A 502 1.41 -2.47 36.04
CA ASN A 502 2.81 -2.04 36.15
C ASN A 502 3.16 -0.84 35.25
N SER A 503 2.22 -0.30 34.46
CA SER A 503 2.40 0.91 33.64
C SER A 503 1.88 2.19 34.29
N ILE A 504 1.06 2.07 35.34
CA ILE A 504 0.48 3.19 36.08
C ILE A 504 1.59 4.11 36.61
N GLY A 505 1.45 5.43 36.36
CA GLY A 505 2.36 6.45 36.87
C GLY A 505 3.64 6.67 36.06
N LYS A 506 3.88 5.92 34.97
CA LYS A 506 5.01 6.17 34.05
C LYS A 506 4.92 7.54 33.35
N GLU A 507 3.69 8.02 33.11
CA GLU A 507 3.41 9.35 32.57
C GLU A 507 2.67 10.20 33.63
N PRO A 508 3.39 10.81 34.60
CA PRO A 508 2.78 11.39 35.80
C PRO A 508 1.82 12.58 35.54
N ASN A 509 1.90 13.18 34.34
CA ASN A 509 1.07 14.32 33.93
C ASN A 509 -0.13 13.92 33.04
N LYS A 510 -0.36 12.63 32.77
CA LYS A 510 -1.53 12.15 32.02
C LYS A 510 -2.46 11.33 32.92
N LEU A 511 -3.76 11.61 32.83
CA LEU A 511 -4.80 10.80 33.46
C LEU A 511 -4.79 9.38 32.90
N THR A 512 -4.42 8.40 33.71
CA THR A 512 -4.52 6.97 33.36
C THR A 512 -5.92 6.47 33.73
N VAL A 513 -6.62 5.85 32.79
CA VAL A 513 -7.93 5.20 33.00
C VAL A 513 -7.77 3.71 32.76
N ILE A 514 -8.15 2.88 33.72
CA ILE A 514 -8.17 1.41 33.60
C ILE A 514 -9.60 0.92 33.74
N ALA A 515 -10.10 0.22 32.73
CA ALA A 515 -11.42 -0.39 32.69
C ALA A 515 -11.34 -1.92 32.67
N VAL A 516 -12.13 -2.57 33.52
CA VAL A 516 -12.15 -4.03 33.73
C VAL A 516 -13.60 -4.51 33.73
N HIS A 517 -13.89 -5.70 33.19
CA HIS A 517 -15.27 -6.15 32.98
C HIS A 517 -15.73 -7.30 33.89
N ASP A 518 -17.03 -7.35 34.19
CA ASP A 518 -17.63 -8.42 35.00
C ASP A 518 -17.76 -9.78 34.29
N MET A 519 -17.30 -9.93 33.04
CA MET A 519 -17.54 -11.16 32.26
C MET A 519 -17.01 -12.44 32.92
N ARG A 520 -15.96 -12.33 33.73
CA ARG A 520 -15.31 -13.44 34.44
C ARG A 520 -16.07 -13.92 35.69
N THR A 521 -17.11 -13.20 36.09
CA THR A 521 -17.90 -13.46 37.31
C THR A 521 -19.11 -14.35 37.04
N LYS A 522 -19.72 -14.92 38.08
CA LYS A 522 -21.01 -15.63 37.97
C LYS A 522 -22.15 -14.65 37.68
N VAL A 523 -23.20 -15.09 36.96
CA VAL A 523 -24.41 -14.28 36.76
C VAL A 523 -25.19 -14.17 38.07
N ASP A 524 -25.76 -13.00 38.34
CA ASP A 524 -26.58 -12.67 39.51
C ASP A 524 -25.86 -12.81 40.88
N ASP A 525 -24.52 -12.90 40.87
CA ASP A 525 -23.66 -13.00 42.06
C ASP A 525 -22.94 -11.67 42.33
N GLN A 526 -23.48 -10.90 43.28
CA GLN A 526 -22.95 -9.59 43.66
C GLN A 526 -21.60 -9.69 44.38
N ASP A 527 -21.40 -10.71 45.22
CA ASP A 527 -20.20 -10.87 46.03
C ASP A 527 -19.01 -11.41 45.22
N ASP A 528 -19.26 -12.29 44.26
CA ASP A 528 -18.26 -12.74 43.26
C ASP A 528 -17.80 -11.56 42.39
N THR A 529 -18.73 -10.68 42.00
CA THR A 529 -18.42 -9.44 41.27
C THR A 529 -17.57 -8.47 42.08
N LEU A 530 -17.95 -8.20 43.34
CA LEU A 530 -17.18 -7.36 44.26
C LEU A 530 -15.81 -7.99 44.59
N GLY A 531 -15.75 -9.32 44.69
CA GLY A 531 -14.53 -10.08 44.90
C GLY A 531 -13.53 -9.92 43.74
N HIS A 532 -14.01 -10.02 42.50
CA HIS A 532 -13.19 -9.87 41.30
C HIS A 532 -12.50 -8.50 41.23
N PHE A 533 -13.26 -7.41 41.32
CA PHE A 533 -12.69 -6.05 41.30
C PHE A 533 -11.79 -5.78 42.51
N ARG A 534 -12.07 -6.36 43.68
CA ARG A 534 -11.23 -6.22 44.88
C ARG A 534 -9.85 -6.88 44.73
N VAL A 535 -9.73 -8.01 44.03
CA VAL A 535 -8.42 -8.64 43.74
C VAL A 535 -7.56 -7.68 42.91
N ILE A 536 -8.16 -7.06 41.90
CA ILE A 536 -7.48 -6.15 40.98
C ILE A 536 -7.16 -4.80 41.65
N ASP A 537 -8.05 -4.27 42.50
CA ASP A 537 -7.75 -3.08 43.32
C ASP A 537 -6.53 -3.33 44.20
N SER A 538 -6.44 -4.50 44.84
CA SER A 538 -5.27 -4.88 45.66
C SER A 538 -3.97 -4.85 44.85
N GLN A 539 -3.98 -5.42 43.63
CA GLN A 539 -2.82 -5.41 42.72
C GLN A 539 -2.42 -3.99 42.28
N ILE A 540 -3.40 -3.09 42.09
CA ILE A 540 -3.17 -1.68 41.77
C ILE A 540 -2.48 -0.95 42.93
N GLU A 541 -2.95 -1.12 44.17
CA GLU A 541 -2.32 -0.52 45.35
C GLU A 541 -0.90 -1.06 45.59
N ASP A 542 -0.70 -2.37 45.40
CA ASP A 542 0.62 -3.01 45.46
C ASP A 542 1.57 -2.47 44.37
N SER A 543 1.06 -2.05 43.21
CA SER A 543 1.86 -1.41 42.14
C SER A 543 2.19 0.05 42.48
N LEU A 544 1.18 0.85 42.85
CA LEU A 544 1.32 2.27 43.20
C LEU A 544 2.33 2.50 44.34
N SER A 545 2.29 1.65 45.36
CA SER A 545 3.22 1.69 46.50
C SER A 545 4.66 1.35 46.09
N ARG A 546 4.87 0.24 45.38
CA ARG A 546 6.20 -0.18 44.88
C ARG A 546 6.83 0.83 43.93
N ASN A 547 6.05 1.40 43.01
CA ASN A 547 6.54 2.37 42.01
C ASN A 547 6.64 3.81 42.56
N HIS A 548 6.28 4.03 43.82
CA HIS A 548 6.18 5.36 44.46
C HIS A 548 5.23 6.34 43.73
N ALA A 549 4.34 5.82 42.89
CA ALA A 549 3.43 6.55 42.03
C ALA A 549 2.13 6.97 42.74
N GLY A 550 2.15 7.13 44.07
CA GLY A 550 0.94 7.29 44.91
C GLY A 550 0.06 8.51 44.59
N ASN A 551 0.60 9.50 43.86
CA ASN A 551 -0.11 10.70 43.41
C ASN A 551 -0.43 10.71 41.90
N ALA A 552 -0.23 9.59 41.19
CA ALA A 552 -0.54 9.51 39.75
C ALA A 552 -2.06 9.67 39.52
N PRO A 553 -2.49 10.53 38.57
CA PRO A 553 -3.91 10.70 38.27
C PRO A 553 -4.47 9.42 37.64
N LEU A 554 -5.17 8.62 38.45
CA LEU A 554 -5.66 7.29 38.10
C LEU A 554 -7.18 7.17 38.31
N MET A 555 -7.86 6.72 37.26
CA MET A 555 -9.29 6.42 37.26
C MET A 555 -9.51 4.92 37.05
N ARG A 556 -10.26 4.27 37.95
CA ARG A 556 -10.63 2.84 37.85
C ARG A 556 -12.09 2.75 37.41
N VAL A 557 -12.40 1.93 36.41
CA VAL A 557 -13.76 1.76 35.86
C VAL A 557 -14.17 0.30 35.86
N ALA A 558 -15.27 -0.01 36.53
CA ALA A 558 -15.88 -1.34 36.55
C ALA A 558 -16.99 -1.41 35.49
N VAL A 559 -16.74 -2.16 34.43
CA VAL A 559 -17.67 -2.39 33.32
C VAL A 559 -18.59 -3.55 33.67
N LEU A 560 -19.89 -3.28 33.73
CA LEU A 560 -20.89 -4.29 34.07
C LEU A 560 -21.73 -4.65 32.85
N PHE A 561 -21.56 -5.87 32.33
CA PHE A 561 -22.35 -6.48 31.26
C PHE A 561 -23.33 -7.53 31.79
N ARG A 562 -22.88 -8.39 32.72
CA ARG A 562 -23.64 -9.54 33.23
C ARG A 562 -24.51 -9.12 34.43
N ASN A 563 -23.91 -8.41 35.37
CA ASN A 563 -24.46 -8.17 36.70
C ASN A 563 -24.92 -6.72 36.92
N TRP A 564 -25.09 -5.94 35.84
CA TRP A 564 -25.47 -4.51 35.90
C TRP A 564 -26.75 -4.24 36.72
N ARG A 565 -27.67 -5.22 36.80
CA ARG A 565 -28.92 -5.13 37.58
C ARG A 565 -28.70 -5.16 39.10
N LEU A 566 -27.63 -5.80 39.58
CA LEU A 566 -27.30 -5.92 41.00
C LEU A 566 -26.74 -4.61 41.58
N PHE A 567 -26.33 -3.67 40.71
CA PHE A 567 -25.73 -2.40 41.07
C PHE A 567 -26.61 -1.24 40.57
N PRO A 568 -27.77 -0.98 41.20
CA PRO A 568 -28.71 0.07 40.79
C PRO A 568 -28.19 1.49 41.06
N THR A 569 -27.24 1.66 41.96
CA THR A 569 -26.55 2.93 42.25
C THR A 569 -25.55 3.34 41.15
N LEU A 570 -25.21 4.62 41.08
CA LEU A 570 -24.19 5.14 40.15
C LEU A 570 -22.74 4.91 40.61
N GLU A 571 -22.58 4.42 41.84
CA GLU A 571 -21.31 4.13 42.50
C GLU A 571 -21.44 2.86 43.36
N PHE A 572 -20.31 2.22 43.67
CA PHE A 572 -20.29 1.24 44.76
C PHE A 572 -20.47 1.93 46.12
N SER A 573 -21.06 1.23 47.09
CA SER A 573 -21.22 1.75 48.46
C SER A 573 -19.89 2.27 49.02
N SER A 574 -19.92 3.39 49.74
CA SER A 574 -18.75 3.95 50.43
C SER A 574 -18.09 2.97 51.40
N ASN A 575 -18.87 2.05 51.99
CA ASN A 575 -18.41 0.97 52.87
C ASN A 575 -17.83 -0.24 52.13
N SER A 576 -17.91 -0.28 50.79
CA SER A 576 -17.33 -1.36 49.99
C SER A 576 -15.81 -1.19 49.86
N ARG A 577 -15.08 -2.32 49.75
CA ARG A 577 -13.63 -2.33 49.51
C ARG A 577 -13.25 -2.06 48.04
N VAL A 578 -14.18 -1.53 47.24
CA VAL A 578 -14.00 -1.13 45.83
C VAL A 578 -14.56 0.27 45.55
N ASN A 579 -14.79 1.08 46.59
CA ASN A 579 -15.35 2.44 46.50
C ASN A 579 -14.53 3.42 45.62
N LYS A 580 -13.28 3.08 45.27
CA LYS A 580 -12.43 3.80 44.29
C LYS A 580 -12.87 3.61 42.83
N TRP A 581 -13.66 2.58 42.53
CA TRP A 581 -14.08 2.24 41.17
C TRP A 581 -15.35 3.00 40.78
N GLN A 582 -15.33 3.63 39.61
CA GLN A 582 -16.53 4.21 39.00
C GLN A 582 -17.25 3.15 38.15
N LEU A 583 -18.58 3.18 38.10
CA LEU A 583 -19.37 2.20 37.36
C LEU A 583 -19.58 2.63 35.91
N LEU A 584 -19.47 1.66 34.98
CA LEU A 584 -19.96 1.75 33.61
C LEU A 584 -20.90 0.58 33.34
N ARG A 585 -22.22 0.81 33.47
CA ARG A 585 -23.24 -0.21 33.18
C ARG A 585 -23.56 -0.21 31.69
N ILE A 586 -23.51 -1.38 31.04
CA ILE A 586 -23.85 -1.54 29.63
C ILE A 586 -24.95 -2.60 29.53
N LYS A 587 -26.14 -2.18 29.10
CA LYS A 587 -27.32 -3.05 28.94
C LYS A 587 -27.49 -3.43 27.48
N LYS A 588 -28.03 -4.63 27.22
CA LYS A 588 -28.57 -4.98 25.89
C LYS A 588 -29.95 -4.36 25.75
N ALA A 589 -30.17 -3.61 24.66
CA ALA A 589 -31.46 -3.00 24.33
C ALA A 589 -32.33 -3.97 23.49
N ASP A 590 -33.58 -3.59 23.24
CA ASP A 590 -34.57 -4.45 22.60
C ASP A 590 -34.27 -4.73 21.10
N ASP A 591 -33.47 -3.88 20.46
CA ASP A 591 -32.91 -4.07 19.12
C ASP A 591 -31.63 -4.95 19.10
N GLY A 592 -31.17 -5.39 20.28
CA GLY A 592 -29.96 -6.18 20.46
C GLY A 592 -28.67 -5.36 20.58
N SER A 593 -28.72 -4.03 20.45
CA SER A 593 -27.57 -3.14 20.64
C SER A 593 -27.11 -3.10 22.10
N LEU A 594 -25.87 -2.66 22.34
CA LEU A 594 -25.29 -2.52 23.69
C LEU A 594 -25.20 -1.04 24.04
N VAL A 595 -26.05 -0.60 24.97
CA VAL A 595 -26.25 0.81 25.31
C VAL A 595 -25.70 1.08 26.71
N PRO A 596 -24.77 2.04 26.88
CA PRO A 596 -24.31 2.46 28.19
C PRO A 596 -25.37 3.26 28.94
N ASP A 597 -25.29 3.25 30.27
CA ASP A 597 -26.08 4.13 31.12
C ASP A 597 -25.57 5.59 31.05
N ALA A 598 -26.44 6.52 30.64
CA ALA A 598 -26.06 7.92 30.42
C ALA A 598 -25.62 8.65 31.71
N ALA A 599 -26.20 8.32 32.87
CA ALA A 599 -25.82 8.91 34.14
C ALA A 599 -24.49 8.35 34.66
N ASN A 600 -24.15 7.10 34.30
CA ASN A 600 -22.78 6.62 34.46
C ASN A 600 -21.81 7.41 33.54
N LEU A 601 -22.10 7.61 32.26
CA LEU A 601 -21.22 8.36 31.34
C LEU A 601 -20.95 9.79 31.79
N GLU A 602 -21.99 10.51 32.21
CA GLU A 602 -21.88 11.88 32.72
C GLU A 602 -20.99 11.93 33.98
N ARG A 603 -21.21 11.01 34.94
CA ARG A 603 -20.38 10.89 36.13
C ARG A 603 -18.92 10.54 35.82
N LEU A 604 -18.65 9.70 34.82
CA LEU A 604 -17.30 9.34 34.39
C LEU A 604 -16.56 10.59 33.84
N ARG A 605 -17.24 11.42 33.04
CA ARG A 605 -16.72 12.71 32.53
C ARG A 605 -16.40 13.68 33.67
N ASP A 606 -17.32 13.81 34.62
CA ASP A 606 -17.18 14.65 35.81
C ASP A 606 -15.97 14.27 36.66
N TYR A 607 -15.77 12.96 36.87
CA TYR A 607 -14.66 12.41 37.63
C TYR A 607 -13.32 12.57 36.91
N ALA A 608 -13.28 12.30 35.60
CA ALA A 608 -12.11 12.52 34.77
C ALA A 608 -11.69 14.00 34.70
N THR A 609 -12.65 14.92 34.72
CA THR A 609 -12.39 16.37 34.78
C THR A 609 -11.74 16.76 36.11
N LYS A 610 -12.23 16.22 37.23
CA LYS A 610 -11.67 16.45 38.57
C LYS A 610 -10.26 15.86 38.76
N LEU A 611 -9.88 14.84 38.00
CA LEU A 611 -8.52 14.26 37.97
C LEU A 611 -7.57 14.94 36.97
N ARG A 612 -8.02 15.99 36.28
CA ARG A 612 -7.23 16.82 35.33
C ARG A 612 -6.99 18.24 35.83
N MET A 613 -7.46 18.56 37.04
CA MET A 613 -7.29 19.84 37.75
C MET A 613 -6.27 19.69 38.88
#